data_AF-A0A956DCQ5-F1
#
_entry.id   AF-A0A956DCQ5-F1
#
_cell.length_a   1.000
_cell.length_b   1.000
_cell.length_c   1.000
_cell.angle_alpha   90.00
_cell.angle_beta   90.00
_cell.angle_gamma   90.00
#
_symmetry.space_group_name_H-M   'P 1'
#
loop_
_entity.id
_entity.type
_entity.pdbx_description
1 polymer ?
#
loop_
_entity_poly.entity_id
_entity_poly.type
_entity_poly.pdbx_seq_one_letter_code
_entity_poly.pdbx_strand_id
1 'polypeptide(L)' 'MRSSLVALACLLASVAFAAPTTPAGQPGAVVGEIAPSLEGQRISGSAPVNLDQLRGRVVILDFWATW' A
#
# COMPACT_ATOMS: atom_id res chain seq x y z
N MET A 1 48.59 -3.02 -2.32
CA MET A 1 47.98 -4.07 -1.47
C MET A 1 46.87 -3.52 -0.55
N ARG A 2 47.00 -2.31 0.02
CA ARG A 2 45.94 -1.68 0.85
C ARG A 2 44.70 -1.22 0.08
N SER A 3 44.85 -0.74 -1.16
CA SER A 3 43.72 -0.25 -1.98
C SER A 3 42.77 -1.34 -2.50
N SER A 4 43.26 -2.57 -2.72
CA SER A 4 42.40 -3.69 -3.15
C SER A 4 41.45 -4.18 -2.06
N LEU A 5 41.83 -4.01 -0.79
CA LEU A 5 41.01 -4.37 0.36
C LEU A 5 39.84 -3.39 0.56
N VAL A 6 40.04 -2.11 0.22
CA VAL A 6 38.99 -1.08 0.26
C VAL A 6 37.98 -1.28 -0.87
N ALA A 7 38.44 -1.62 -2.08
CA ALA A 7 37.57 -1.88 -3.22
C ALA A 7 36.66 -3.11 -3.00
N LEU A 8 37.19 -4.17 -2.38
CA LEU A 8 36.42 -5.37 -2.05
C LEU A 8 35.40 -5.12 -0.92
N ALA A 9 35.75 -4.29 0.07
CA ALA A 9 34.83 -3.90 1.14
C ALA A 9 33.65 -3.04 0.61
N CYS A 10 33.90 -2.14 -0.35
CA CYS A 10 32.83 -1.37 -0.99
C CYS A 10 31.92 -2.22 -1.87
N LEU A 11 32.43 -3.32 -2.47
CA LEU A 11 31.65 -4.22 -3.31
C LEU A 11 30.75 -5.17 -2.49
N LEU A 12 31.16 -5.52 -1.27
CA LEU A 12 30.38 -6.36 -0.35
C LEU A 12 29.26 -5.57 0.35
N ALA A 13 29.41 -4.25 0.52
CA ALA A 13 28.38 -3.40 1.09
C ALA A 13 27.15 -3.20 0.19
N SER A 14 27.28 -3.43 -1.11
CA SER A 14 26.21 -3.20 -2.11
C SER A 14 25.23 -4.36 -2.27
N VAL A 15 25.51 -5.55 -1.72
CA VAL A 15 24.65 -6.73 -1.88
C VAL A 15 23.53 -6.80 -0.82
N ALA A 16 23.63 -6.02 0.26
CA ALA A 16 22.67 -6.07 1.38
C ALA A 16 21.41 -5.19 1.18
N PHE A 17 21.30 -4.39 0.12
CA PHE A 17 20.23 -3.39 -0.04
C PHE A 17 19.03 -3.84 -0.91
N ALA A 18 18.97 -5.09 -1.33
CA ALA A 18 17.90 -5.60 -2.21
C ALA A 18 17.06 -6.71 -1.56
N ALA A 19 16.93 -6.73 -0.23
CA ALA A 19 15.88 -7.54 0.37
C ALA A 19 14.53 -6.89 0.00
N PRO A 20 13.57 -7.63 -0.58
CA PRO A 20 12.23 -7.11 -0.79
C PRO A 20 11.67 -6.78 0.60
N THR A 21 11.56 -5.50 0.91
CA THR A 21 10.70 -5.07 2.01
C THR A 21 9.29 -5.40 1.56
N THR A 22 8.79 -6.58 1.92
CA THR A 22 7.35 -6.84 1.89
C THR A 22 6.73 -5.72 2.71
N PRO A 23 5.94 -4.82 2.10
CA PRO A 23 5.20 -3.86 2.91
C PRO A 23 4.40 -4.71 3.88
N ALA A 24 4.62 -4.52 5.19
CA ALA A 24 3.74 -5.12 6.18
C ALA A 24 2.33 -4.65 5.78
N GLY A 25 1.52 -5.58 5.26
CA GLY A 25 0.21 -5.25 4.73
C GLY A 25 -0.54 -4.46 5.79
N GLN A 26 -1.06 -3.29 5.42
CA GLN A 26 -1.91 -2.55 6.35
C GLN A 26 -3.03 -3.50 6.81
N PRO A 27 -3.32 -3.57 8.12
CA PRO A 27 -4.38 -4.43 8.62
C PRO A 27 -5.66 -4.16 7.82
N GLY A 28 -6.29 -5.23 7.31
CA GLY A 28 -7.58 -5.13 6.63
C GLY A 28 -8.68 -4.64 7.57
N ALA A 29 -9.88 -4.38 7.03
CA ALA A 29 -11.01 -3.99 7.85
C ALA A 29 -11.33 -5.05 8.92
N VAL A 30 -11.53 -4.62 10.17
CA VAL A 30 -11.88 -5.48 11.30
C VAL A 30 -13.37 -5.39 11.59
N VAL A 31 -14.02 -6.54 11.78
CA VAL A 31 -15.47 -6.59 12.05
C VAL A 31 -15.78 -5.91 13.38
N GLY A 32 -16.78 -5.03 13.39
CA GLY A 32 -17.21 -4.28 14.57
C GLY A 32 -16.46 -2.96 14.77
N GLU A 33 -15.36 -2.73 14.06
CA GLU A 33 -14.67 -1.44 14.03
C GLU A 33 -15.28 -0.50 12.98
N ILE A 34 -14.94 0.79 13.10
CA ILE A 34 -15.28 1.77 12.07
C ILE A 34 -14.56 1.38 10.79
N ALA A 35 -15.29 1.36 9.67
CA ALA A 35 -14.69 1.10 8.36
C ALA A 35 -13.55 2.09 8.07
N PRO A 36 -12.41 1.63 7.53
CA PRO A 36 -11.31 2.52 7.16
C PRO A 36 -11.78 3.61 6.20
N SER A 37 -11.19 4.81 6.29
CA SER A 37 -11.47 5.88 5.33
C SER A 37 -11.15 5.42 3.92
N LEU A 38 -12.13 5.50 3.03
CA LEU A 38 -11.98 5.13 1.62
C LEU A 38 -12.59 6.22 0.75
N GLU A 39 -11.87 6.57 -0.31
CA GLU A 39 -12.31 7.44 -1.38
C GLU A 39 -12.12 6.75 -2.73
N GLY A 40 -13.09 6.90 -3.62
CA GLY A 40 -13.08 6.31 -4.95
C GLY A 40 -13.39 7.33 -6.03
N GLN A 41 -12.61 7.30 -7.11
CA GLN A 41 -12.92 8.10 -8.29
C GLN A 41 -14.10 7.51 -9.05
N ARG A 42 -15.05 8.36 -9.45
CA ARG A 42 -16.18 7.94 -10.28
C ARG A 42 -15.74 7.83 -11.73
N ILE A 43 -16.17 6.77 -12.41
CA ILE A 43 -15.92 6.54 -13.85
C ILE A 43 -16.52 7.68 -14.70
N SER A 44 -17.64 8.26 -14.27
CA SER A 44 -18.27 9.40 -14.93
C SER A 44 -17.45 10.70 -14.88
N GLY A 45 -16.36 10.76 -14.12
CA GLY A 45 -15.54 11.97 -13.95
C GLY A 45 -16.15 13.04 -13.05
N SER A 46 -17.30 12.75 -12.41
CA SER A 46 -17.86 13.63 -11.37
C SER A 46 -17.00 13.59 -10.11
N ALA A 47 -17.36 14.42 -9.11
CA ALA A 47 -16.66 14.48 -7.83
C ALA A 47 -16.39 13.07 -7.28
N PRO A 48 -15.30 12.84 -6.54
CA PRO A 48 -15.04 11.55 -5.89
C PRO A 48 -16.14 11.16 -4.89
N VAL A 49 -16.29 9.86 -4.62
CA VAL A 49 -17.14 9.35 -3.55
C VAL A 49 -16.26 9.02 -2.35
N ASN A 50 -16.65 9.45 -1.15
CA ASN A 50 -16.04 8.99 0.09
C ASN A 50 -17.08 8.34 1.01
N LEU A 51 -16.63 7.53 1.97
CA LEU A 51 -17.53 6.83 2.88
C LEU A 51 -18.31 7.75 3.83
N ASP A 52 -17.76 8.90 4.20
CA ASP A 52 -18.41 9.84 5.12
C ASP A 52 -19.69 10.44 4.52
N GLN A 53 -19.73 10.66 3.21
CA GLN A 53 -20.94 11.08 2.49
C GLN A 53 -22.06 10.01 2.52
N LEU A 54 -21.72 8.76 2.83
CA LEU A 54 -22.64 7.61 2.82
C LEU A 54 -23.14 7.19 4.21
N ARG A 55 -22.80 7.94 5.26
CA ARG A 55 -23.27 7.67 6.64
C ARG A 55 -24.80 7.65 6.72
N GLY A 56 -25.32 6.83 7.63
CA GLY A 56 -26.76 6.60 7.78
C GLY A 56 -27.36 5.62 6.77
N ARG A 57 -26.54 5.05 5.87
CA ARG A 57 -26.93 3.99 4.94
C ARG A 57 -26.15 2.71 5.23
N VAL A 58 -26.73 1.57 4.88
CA VAL A 58 -25.97 0.31 4.76
C VAL A 58 -25.14 0.39 3.49
N VAL A 59 -23.84 0.16 3.60
CA VAL A 59 -22.88 0.27 2.49
C VAL A 59 -22.14 -1.06 2.33
N ILE A 60 -22.07 -1.56 1.10
CA ILE A 60 -21.28 -2.72 0.71
C ILE A 60 -20.11 -2.23 -0.14
N LEU A 61 -18.89 -2.58 0.25
CA LEU A 61 -17.68 -2.34 -0.54
C LEU A 61 -17.39 -3.59 -1.36
N ASP A 62 -17.50 -3.48 -2.67
CA ASP A 62 -17.24 -4.55 -3.62
C ASP A 62 -15.94 -4.27 -4.38
N PHE A 63 -14.91 -5.08 -4.10
CA PHE A 63 -13.62 -5.02 -4.79
C PHE A 63 -13.61 -6.11 -5.86
N TRP A 64 -13.64 -5.69 -7.12
CA TRP A 64 -13.74 -6.59 -8.26
C TRP A 64 -12.78 -6.18 -9.37
N ALA A 65 -12.63 -7.04 -10.38
CA ALA A 65 -11.82 -6.75 -11.54
C ALA A 65 -12.43 -7.37 -12.82
N THR A 66 -12.07 -6.80 -13.98
CA THR A 66 -12.62 -7.19 -15.29
C THR A 66 -11.91 -8.37 -15.97
N TRP A 67 -10.79 -8.81 -15.40
CA TRP A 67 -9.92 -9.84 -15.98
C TRP A 67 -10.37 -11.25 -15.62
#